data_AF-A0A1C3II54-F1
#
_entry.id   AF-A0A1C3II54-F1
#
_cell.length_a   1.000
_cell.length_b   1.000
_cell.length_c   1.000
_cell.angle_alpha   90.00
_cell.angle_beta   90.00
_cell.angle_gamma   90.00
#
_symmetry.space_group_name_H-M   'P 1'
#
loop_
_entity.id
_entity.type
_entity.pdbx_description
1 polymer ?
#
loop_
_entity_poly.entity_id
_entity_poly.type
_entity_poly.pdbx_seq_one_letter_code
_entity_poly.pdbx_strand_id
1 'polypeptide(L)'
;MYDHKLSLWHFWTSVISVNVLFFPMHFLGLAGMPRRIPDYAIQFADVNQVVSIGGFAFGLSQLIFLWLAIKCVRGGEPAPSKPWDRAEGLEWTVPSPAPHHTFTHPPKVD
;
A
#
# COMPACT_ATOMS: atom_id res chain seq x y z
N MET A 1 -16.94 -4.83 0.76
CA MET A 1 -16.21 -3.62 1.18
C MET A 1 -15.09 -4.06 2.11
N TYR A 2 -13.89 -3.48 2.01
CA TYR A 2 -12.79 -3.81 2.91
C TYR A 2 -13.02 -3.21 4.30
N ASP A 3 -12.35 -3.77 5.31
CA ASP A 3 -12.41 -3.25 6.68
C ASP A 3 -11.61 -1.94 6.81
N HIS A 4 -12.32 -0.84 7.05
CA HIS A 4 -11.72 0.49 7.15
C HIS A 4 -10.74 0.65 8.31
N LYS A 5 -11.00 0.01 9.46
CA LYS A 5 -10.08 0.11 10.61
C LYS A 5 -8.77 -0.59 10.30
N LEU A 6 -8.86 -1.77 9.70
CA LEU A 6 -7.69 -2.56 9.37
C LEU A 6 -6.89 -1.96 8.21
N SER A 7 -7.55 -1.29 7.25
CA SER A 7 -6.86 -0.52 6.21
C SER A 7 -6.09 0.66 6.77
N LEU A 8 -6.63 1.37 7.77
CA LEU A 8 -5.92 2.46 8.45
C LEU A 8 -4.70 1.95 9.22
N TRP A 9 -4.82 0.81 9.90
CA TRP A 9 -3.67 0.16 10.55
C TRP A 9 -2.57 -0.19 9.55
N HIS A 10 -2.93 -0.83 8.44
CA HIS A 10 -1.98 -1.11 7.37
C HIS A 10 -1.34 0.17 6.82
N PHE A 11 -2.13 1.21 6.56
CA PHE A 11 -1.63 2.49 6.05
C PHE A 11 -0.58 3.10 6.98
N TRP A 12 -0.91 3.30 8.26
CA TRP A 12 0.01 3.98 9.19
C TRP A 12 1.26 3.15 9.48
N THR A 13 1.12 1.84 9.65
CA THR A 13 2.29 0.96 9.86
C THR A 13 3.20 0.94 8.64
N SER A 14 2.66 0.89 7.43
CA SER A 14 3.43 0.97 6.19
C SER A 14 4.08 2.34 6.00
N VAL A 15 3.36 3.45 6.19
CA VAL A 15 3.92 4.80 6.01
C VAL A 15 5.07 5.05 6.99
N ILE A 16 4.89 4.72 8.27
CA ILE A 16 5.93 4.94 9.29
C ILE A 16 7.15 4.07 8.98
N SER A 17 6.96 2.77 8.72
CA SER A 17 8.07 1.85 8.46
C SER A 17 8.83 2.16 7.17
N VAL A 18 8.15 2.55 6.09
CA VAL A 18 8.79 3.01 4.84
C VAL A 18 9.66 4.25 5.08
N ASN A 19 9.18 5.20 5.87
CA ASN A 19 9.99 6.37 6.22
C ASN A 19 11.22 5.98 7.05
N VAL A 20 11.08 5.12 8.06
CA VAL A 20 12.21 4.62 8.85
C VAL A 20 13.19 3.82 7.99
N LEU A 21 12.70 3.08 7.00
CA LEU A 21 13.51 2.29 6.07
C LEU A 21 14.31 3.20 5.11
N PHE A 22 13.65 4.10 4.39
CA PHE A 22 14.27 4.84 3.28
C PHE A 22 14.80 6.23 3.64
N PHE A 23 14.24 6.90 4.64
CA PHE A 23 14.68 8.25 5.00
C PHE A 23 16.16 8.27 5.44
N PRO A 24 16.65 7.36 6.30
CA PRO A 24 18.07 7.32 6.67
C PRO A 24 19.01 7.02 5.50
N MET A 25 18.53 6.33 4.45
CA MET A 25 19.35 6.02 3.27
C MET A 25 19.78 7.27 2.51
N HIS A 26 19.03 8.38 2.60
CA HIS A 26 19.44 9.66 1.99
C HIS A 26 20.74 10.15 2.61
N PHE A 27 20.87 10.06 3.94
CA PHE A 27 22.08 10.45 4.65
C PHE A 27 23.23 9.45 4.44
N LEU A 28 22.95 8.14 4.37
CA LEU A 28 23.97 7.14 4.02
C LEU A 28 24.56 7.38 2.63
N GLY A 29 23.72 7.70 1.64
CA GLY A 29 24.15 8.01 0.29
C GLY A 29 25.03 9.27 0.25
N LEU A 30 24.62 10.34 0.97
CA LEU A 30 25.40 11.57 1.10
C LEU A 30 26.73 11.37 1.83
N ALA A 31 26.77 10.45 2.80
CA ALA A 31 27.99 10.06 3.51
C ALA A 31 28.92 9.14 2.68
N GLY A 32 28.54 8.83 1.44
CA GLY A 32 29.40 8.15 0.48
C GLY A 32 29.25 6.63 0.45
N MET A 33 28.17 6.05 0.99
CA MET A 33 27.87 4.61 0.83
C MET A 33 27.26 4.36 -0.57
N PRO A 34 27.98 3.73 -1.53
CA PRO A 34 27.43 3.49 -2.85
C PRO A 34 26.43 2.32 -2.83
N ARG A 35 25.55 2.29 -3.83
CA ARG A 35 24.58 1.19 -3.99
C ARG A 35 25.28 -0.14 -4.32
N ARG A 36 24.60 -1.25 -4.01
CA ARG A 36 25.00 -2.63 -4.37
C ARG A 36 26.31 -3.11 -3.71
N ILE A 37 26.56 -2.66 -2.49
CA ILE A 37 27.69 -3.10 -1.69
C ILE A 37 27.24 -4.18 -0.70
N PRO A 38 27.84 -5.38 -0.73
CA PRO A 38 27.47 -6.47 0.16
C PRO A 38 28.04 -6.31 1.59
N ASP A 39 29.18 -5.62 1.74
CA ASP A 39 29.86 -5.40 3.02
C ASP A 39 30.34 -3.94 3.12
N TYR A 40 30.07 -3.30 4.26
CA TYR A 40 30.23 -1.86 4.45
C TYR A 40 31.09 -1.54 5.68
N ALA A 41 31.73 -0.37 5.66
CA ALA A 41 32.55 0.09 6.78
C ALA A 41 31.74 0.25 8.07
N ILE A 42 32.37 0.00 9.22
CA ILE A 42 31.71 -0.04 10.54
C ILE A 42 30.99 1.27 10.90
N GLN A 43 31.44 2.40 10.35
CA GLN A 43 30.82 3.72 10.52
C GLN A 43 29.37 3.80 10.02
N PHE A 44 28.94 2.88 9.14
CA PHE A 44 27.58 2.82 8.62
C PHE A 44 26.69 1.80 9.36
N ALA A 45 27.23 1.08 10.35
CA ALA A 45 26.53 -0.03 11.00
C ALA A 45 25.24 0.41 11.70
N ASP A 46 25.31 1.46 12.52
CA ASP A 46 24.16 1.92 13.31
C ASP A 46 22.98 2.34 12.42
N VAL A 47 23.26 3.08 11.34
CA VAL A 47 22.23 3.55 10.41
C VAL A 47 21.65 2.38 9.60
N ASN A 48 22.49 1.45 9.14
CA ASN A 48 22.02 0.24 8.45
C ASN A 48 21.19 -0.68 9.38
N GLN A 49 21.47 -0.69 10.69
CA GLN A 49 20.65 -1.40 11.67
C GLN A 49 19.24 -0.79 11.77
N VAL A 50 19.12 0.54 11.84
CA VAL A 50 17.82 1.24 11.83
C VAL A 50 17.06 0.96 10.54
N VAL A 51 17.74 1.05 9.40
CA VAL A 51 17.19 0.71 8.07
C VAL A 51 16.65 -0.72 8.06
N SER A 52 17.40 -1.67 8.62
CA SER A 52 16.99 -3.08 8.71
C SER A 52 15.74 -3.27 9.57
N ILE A 53 15.66 -2.59 10.72
CA ILE A 53 14.46 -2.60 11.57
C ILE A 53 13.25 -2.04 10.80
N GLY A 54 13.43 -0.93 10.08
CA GLY A 54 12.40 -0.37 9.19
C GLY A 54 11.95 -1.36 8.11
N GLY A 55 12.91 -2.10 7.53
CA GLY A 55 12.66 -3.14 6.53
C GLY A 55 11.82 -4.29 7.06
N PHE A 56 12.17 -4.83 8.23
CA PHE A 56 11.35 -5.87 8.87
C PHE A 56 9.97 -5.36 9.26
N ALA A 57 9.88 -4.14 9.81
CA ALA A 57 8.59 -3.53 10.15
C ALA A 57 7.69 -3.35 8.92
N PHE A 58 8.26 -2.94 7.78
CA PHE A 58 7.55 -2.84 6.52
C PHE A 58 7.13 -4.21 5.97
N GLY A 59 8.00 -5.22 6.07
CA GLY A 59 7.64 -6.60 5.72
C GLY A 59 6.46 -7.11 6.55
N LEU A 60 6.43 -6.83 7.86
CA LEU A 60 5.33 -7.20 8.75
C LEU A 60 4.04 -6.45 8.44
N SER A 61 4.11 -5.18 8.00
CA SER A 61 2.89 -4.44 7.61
C SER A 61 2.20 -5.10 6.41
N GLN A 62 2.95 -5.73 5.50
CA GLN A 62 2.37 -6.48 4.38
C GLN A 62 1.52 -7.68 4.82
N LEU A 63 1.80 -8.27 5.99
CA LEU A 63 0.96 -9.34 6.55
C LEU A 63 -0.43 -8.81 6.94
N ILE A 64 -0.51 -7.56 7.42
CA ILE A 64 -1.80 -6.90 7.71
C ILE A 64 -2.58 -6.71 6.41
N PHE A 65 -1.92 -6.31 5.33
CA PHE A 65 -2.54 -6.19 4.01
C PHE A 65 -3.03 -7.55 3.48
N LEU A 66 -2.23 -8.61 3.58
CA LEU A 66 -2.64 -9.95 3.18
C LEU A 66 -3.89 -10.39 3.95
N TRP A 67 -3.91 -10.17 5.25
CA TRP A 67 -5.07 -10.45 6.08
C TRP A 67 -6.30 -9.62 5.69
N LEU A 68 -6.13 -8.33 5.39
CA LEU A 68 -7.20 -7.47 4.88
C LEU A 68 -7.83 -8.05 3.61
N ALA A 69 -6.99 -8.46 2.65
CA ALA A 69 -7.44 -9.03 1.37
C ALA A 69 -8.18 -10.36 1.58
N ILE A 70 -7.63 -11.27 2.40
CA ILE A 70 -8.28 -12.54 2.73
C ILE A 70 -9.63 -12.31 3.39
N LYS A 71 -9.70 -11.38 4.36
CA LYS A 71 -10.96 -11.02 5.03
C LYS A 71 -11.97 -10.49 4.02
N CYS A 72 -11.56 -9.58 3.14
CA CYS A 72 -12.43 -8.97 2.13
C CYS A 72 -12.98 -9.98 1.12
N VAL A 73 -12.21 -10.99 0.73
CA VAL A 73 -12.65 -12.03 -0.21
C VAL A 73 -13.56 -13.06 0.47
N ARG A 74 -13.26 -13.43 1.73
CA ARG A 74 -14.03 -14.43 2.47
C ARG A 74 -15.36 -13.92 2.99
N GLY A 75 -15.55 -12.62 3.14
CA GLY A 75 -16.80 -12.04 3.57
C GLY A 75 -16.74 -10.54 3.85
N GLY A 76 -17.89 -9.99 4.24
CA GLY A 76 -18.07 -8.57 4.49
C GLY A 76 -19.30 -8.04 3.77
N GLU A 77 -19.63 -6.77 4.01
CA GLU A 77 -20.73 -6.11 3.32
C GLU A 77 -20.43 -6.02 1.83
N PRO A 78 -21.36 -6.42 0.94
CA PRO A 78 -21.21 -6.18 -0.50
C PRO A 78 -20.94 -4.70 -0.76
N ALA A 79 -19.99 -4.41 -1.66
CA ALA A 79 -19.75 -3.03 -2.03
C ALA A 79 -20.92 -2.52 -2.88
N PRO A 80 -21.50 -1.34 -2.57
CA PRO A 80 -22.48 -0.71 -3.45
C PRO A 80 -21.84 -0.36 -4.80
N SER A 81 -22.65 -0.11 -5.83
CA SER A 81 -22.16 0.26 -7.18
C SER A 81 -21.29 1.51 -7.16
N LYS A 82 -21.59 2.45 -6.26
CA LYS A 82 -20.79 3.65 -5.98
C LYS A 82 -20.40 3.68 -4.49
N PRO A 83 -19.26 3.07 -4.11
CA PRO A 83 -18.82 2.99 -2.70
C PRO A 83 -18.15 4.26 -2.17
N TRP A 84 -17.80 5.22 -3.04
CA TRP A 84 -17.11 6.45 -2.65
C TRP A 84 -17.97 7.69 -2.92
N ASP A 85 -18.01 8.63 -1.98
CA ASP A 85 -18.90 9.81 -2.05
C ASP A 85 -18.61 10.72 -3.25
N ARG A 86 -17.35 10.81 -3.67
CA ARG A 86 -16.88 11.64 -4.80
C ARG A 86 -16.33 10.82 -5.96
N ALA A 87 -16.84 9.60 -6.12
CA ALA A 87 -16.54 8.79 -7.29
C ALA A 87 -17.12 9.45 -8.55
N GLU A 88 -16.25 9.76 -9.49
CA GLU A 88 -16.54 10.35 -10.80
C GLU A 88 -15.98 9.42 -11.88
N GLY A 89 -16.60 9.38 -13.05
CA GLY A 89 -16.25 8.45 -14.12
C GLY A 89 -17.38 7.47 -14.47
N LEU A 90 -17.29 6.90 -15.67
CA LEU A 90 -18.31 5.99 -16.19
C LEU A 90 -18.35 4.65 -15.45
N GLU A 91 -17.24 4.25 -14.84
CA GLU A 91 -17.12 3.02 -14.04
C GLU A 91 -18.09 2.97 -12.86
N TRP A 92 -18.51 4.14 -12.33
CA TRP A 92 -19.45 4.24 -11.21
C TRP A 92 -20.92 4.27 -11.63
N THR A 93 -21.19 4.21 -12.93
CA THR A 93 -22.55 4.02 -13.48
C THR A 93 -22.90 2.53 -13.65
N VAL A 94 -21.92 1.66 -13.46
CA VAL A 94 -22.00 0.20 -13.64
C VAL A 94 -22.33 -0.46 -12.28
N PRO A 95 -23.16 -1.53 -12.24
CA PRO A 95 -23.39 -2.26 -10.99
C PRO A 95 -22.13 -2.96 -10.48
N SER A 96 -22.13 -3.31 -9.18
CA SER A 96 -21.07 -4.06 -8.52
C SER A 96 -21.65 -5.41 -8.08
N PRO A 97 -21.15 -6.55 -8.59
CA PRO A 97 -20.04 -6.72 -9.53
C PRO A 97 -20.40 -6.31 -10.97
N ALA A 98 -19.39 -5.93 -11.75
CA ALA A 98 -19.55 -5.50 -13.14
C ALA A 98 -20.08 -6.66 -14.02
N PRO A 99 -21.00 -6.38 -14.97
CA PRO A 99 -21.47 -7.37 -15.92
C PRO A 99 -20.38 -7.71 -16.95
N HIS A 100 -20.50 -8.86 -17.61
CA HIS A 100 -19.53 -9.29 -18.64
C HIS A 100 -19.45 -8.32 -19.83
N HIS A 101 -20.56 -7.65 -20.17
CA HIS A 101 -20.61 -6.60 -21.16
C HIS A 101 -21.07 -5.30 -20.49
N THR A 102 -20.16 -4.32 -20.39
CA THR A 102 -20.32 -3.14 -19.54
C THR A 102 -21.35 -2.13 -20.06
N PHE A 103 -21.34 -1.83 -21.36
CA PHE A 103 -22.24 -0.84 -21.96
C PHE A 103 -22.78 -1.34 -23.30
N THR A 104 -24.09 -1.62 -23.37
CA THR A 104 -24.77 -1.98 -24.63
C THR A 104 -24.92 -0.78 -25.56
N HIS A 105 -25.10 0.41 -24.99
CA HIS A 105 -25.16 1.67 -25.72
C HIS A 105 -23.99 2.55 -25.29
N PRO A 106 -23.29 3.23 -26.23
CA PRO A 106 -22.21 4.13 -25.89
C PRO A 106 -22.68 5.21 -24.92
N PRO A 107 -22.05 5.35 -23.74
CA PRO A 107 -22.39 6.41 -22.82
C PRO A 107 -22.01 7.77 -23.43
N LYS A 108 -22.83 8.78 -23.18
CA LYS A 108 -22.50 10.16 -23.53
C LYS A 108 -21.58 10.73 -22.45
N VAL A 109 -20.49 11.34 -22.89
CA VAL A 109 -19.54 12.07 -22.04
C VAL A 109 -19.67 13.53 -22.44
N ASP A 110 -20.14 14.35 -21.51
CA ASP A 110 -20.24 15.80 -21.68
C ASP A 110 -18.97 16.49 -21.15
#